data_AF-A0A6G1RZE8-F1
#
_entry.id   AF-A0A6G1RZE8-F1
#
_cell.length_a   1.000
_cell.length_b   1.000
_cell.length_c   1.000
_cell.angle_alpha   90.00
_cell.angle_beta   90.00
_cell.angle_gamma   90.00
#
_symmetry.space_group_name_H-M   'P 1'
#
loop_
_entity.id
_entity.type
_entity.pdbx_description
1 polymer ?
#
loop_
_entity_poly.entity_id
_entity_poly.type
_entity_poly.pdbx_seq_one_letter_code
_entity_poly.pdbx_strand_id
1 'polypeptide(L)'
;RYLRALQTFFLGCLGDVRQALAAPRPPGKEGPGLPDLLATLASSVLGQLKAVLAYVQLFTAKDVAFASLPYFKGEFCVEAVREGLVVAFVRWLCRTARGFADGPAERGAPAAPPALLLLLSRLCLDYEATTISYILTLTDEQFPPQDTGPAVTPGPVLCAEARGAAQRLLDHYVQVQGAAVAQMLRKSVETRDWLGTVEPRNVRAVMKRVVEDITAIDIQVGQLFEEGVRRAQSSDSSRRAFSVYSSSRAPGRYAPSYTPSAPMDTHLLSNIQKLFSERIDIFSPVEFNKVRSRGHPCIPRGPKLPPSWLSPTLGVPTT
;
A
#
# COMPACT_ATOMS: atom_id res chain seq x y z
N ARG A 1 22.86 -19.36 -12.62
CA ARG A 1 22.20 -19.18 -13.94
C ARG A 1 20.69 -18.93 -13.80
N TYR A 2 19.95 -19.78 -13.09
CA TYR A 2 18.50 -19.64 -12.88
C TYR A 2 18.06 -18.36 -12.16
N LEU A 3 18.76 -17.96 -11.08
CA LEU A 3 18.47 -16.69 -10.39
C LEU A 3 18.52 -15.49 -11.35
N ARG A 4 19.58 -15.38 -12.15
CA ARG A 4 19.72 -14.29 -13.13
C ARG A 4 18.61 -14.30 -14.17
N ALA A 5 18.16 -15.48 -14.60
CA ALA A 5 17.04 -15.61 -15.53
C ALA A 5 15.72 -15.13 -14.91
N LEU A 6 15.45 -15.45 -13.63
CA LEU A 6 14.30 -14.92 -12.90
C LEU A 6 14.36 -13.40 -12.75
N GLN A 7 15.55 -12.86 -12.44
CA GLN A 7 15.76 -11.42 -12.34
C GLN A 7 15.46 -10.72 -13.67
N THR A 8 16.00 -11.23 -14.79
CA THR A 8 15.73 -10.67 -16.12
C THR A 8 14.26 -10.79 -16.52
N PHE A 9 13.61 -11.90 -16.17
CA PHE A 9 12.19 -12.10 -16.43
C PHE A 9 11.34 -11.08 -15.67
N PHE A 10 11.59 -10.90 -14.38
CA PHE A 10 10.91 -9.88 -13.57
C PHE A 10 11.08 -8.48 -14.13
N LEU A 11 12.30 -8.11 -14.55
CA LEU A 11 12.54 -6.81 -15.19
C LEU A 11 11.80 -6.66 -16.52
N GLY A 12 11.67 -7.74 -17.30
CA GLY A 12 10.85 -7.78 -18.51
C GLY A 12 9.38 -7.47 -18.20
N CYS A 13 8.79 -8.19 -17.25
CA CYS A 13 7.41 -7.94 -16.82
C CYS A 13 7.20 -6.51 -16.30
N LEU A 14 8.18 -5.95 -15.57
CA LEU A 14 8.12 -4.54 -15.15
C LEU A 14 8.18 -3.58 -16.35
N GLY A 15 8.95 -3.92 -17.39
CA GLY A 15 8.96 -3.19 -18.66
C GLY A 15 7.58 -3.15 -19.30
N ASP A 16 6.92 -4.31 -19.38
CA ASP A 16 5.57 -4.45 -19.94
C ASP A 16 4.53 -3.66 -19.14
N VAL A 17 4.57 -3.74 -17.80
CA VAL A 17 3.69 -2.95 -16.92
C VAL A 17 3.92 -1.45 -17.12
N ARG A 18 5.18 -1.01 -17.23
CA ARG A 18 5.50 0.41 -17.49
C ARG A 18 4.96 0.88 -18.84
N GLN A 19 5.07 0.05 -19.87
CA GLN A 19 4.53 0.37 -21.20
C GLN A 19 3.00 0.43 -21.15
N ALA A 20 2.34 -0.51 -20.48
CA ALA A 20 0.89 -0.51 -20.31
C ALA A 20 0.38 0.73 -19.55
N LEU A 21 1.13 1.18 -18.53
CA LEU A 21 0.82 2.40 -17.79
C LEU A 21 1.02 3.69 -18.61
N ALA A 22 1.95 3.67 -19.57
CA ALA A 22 2.25 4.82 -20.44
C ALA A 22 1.42 4.86 -21.73
N ALA A 23 0.77 3.75 -22.10
CA ALA A 23 0.04 3.63 -23.35
C ALA A 23 -1.16 4.61 -23.41
N PRO A 24 -1.31 5.40 -24.50
CA PRO A 24 -2.48 6.24 -24.71
C PRO A 24 -3.74 5.38 -24.77
N ARG A 25 -4.77 5.74 -24.00
CA ARG A 25 -6.05 5.01 -23.99
C ARG A 25 -6.93 5.50 -25.16
N PRO A 26 -7.30 4.64 -26.11
CA PRO A 26 -8.21 5.03 -27.18
C PRO A 26 -9.62 5.28 -26.61
N PRO A 27 -10.38 6.22 -27.19
CA PRO A 27 -11.73 6.52 -26.74
C PRO A 27 -12.61 5.27 -26.81
N GLY A 28 -13.26 4.91 -25.71
CA GLY A 28 -14.21 3.80 -25.63
C GLY A 28 -13.62 2.41 -25.30
N LYS A 29 -12.30 2.29 -25.08
CA LYS A 29 -11.70 1.07 -24.48
C LYS A 29 -10.96 1.43 -23.20
N GLU A 30 -11.44 0.88 -22.08
CA GLU A 30 -10.68 0.89 -20.84
C GLU A 30 -9.48 -0.05 -21.01
N GLY A 31 -8.26 0.47 -20.84
CA GLY A 31 -7.06 -0.36 -20.75
C GLY A 31 -7.09 -1.22 -19.50
N PRO A 32 -6.16 -2.20 -19.36
CA PRO A 32 -6.12 -3.05 -18.18
C PRO A 32 -6.02 -2.21 -16.91
N GLY A 33 -6.86 -2.52 -15.93
CA GLY A 33 -6.86 -1.84 -14.64
C GLY A 33 -5.55 -2.08 -13.90
N LEU A 34 -5.25 -1.21 -12.92
CA LEU A 34 -4.10 -1.43 -12.04
C LEU A 34 -4.13 -2.80 -11.33
N PRO A 35 -5.30 -3.31 -10.89
CA PRO A 35 -5.41 -4.66 -10.32
C PRO A 35 -5.11 -5.77 -11.34
N ASP A 36 -5.53 -5.63 -12.59
CA ASP A 36 -5.29 -6.63 -13.63
C ASP A 36 -3.80 -6.73 -13.97
N LEU A 37 -3.13 -5.58 -14.06
CA LEU A 37 -1.68 -5.50 -14.27
C LEU A 37 -0.94 -6.13 -13.09
N LEU A 38 -1.37 -5.85 -11.86
CA LEU A 38 -0.80 -6.46 -10.66
C LEU A 38 -0.99 -7.98 -10.67
N ALA A 39 -2.20 -8.47 -10.92
CA ALA A 39 -2.52 -9.89 -10.95
C ALA A 39 -1.72 -10.63 -12.04
N THR A 40 -1.58 -10.01 -13.22
CA THR A 40 -0.77 -10.54 -14.33
C THR A 40 0.70 -10.61 -13.95
N LEU A 41 1.25 -9.55 -13.35
CA LEU A 41 2.64 -9.52 -12.88
C LEU A 41 2.88 -10.58 -11.81
N ALA A 42 2.03 -10.62 -10.78
CA ALA A 42 2.16 -11.56 -9.66
C ALA A 42 2.09 -13.01 -10.12
N SER A 43 1.09 -13.35 -10.95
CA SER A 43 0.92 -14.70 -11.49
C SER A 43 2.05 -15.11 -12.43
N SER A 44 2.52 -14.22 -13.30
CA SER A 44 3.63 -14.50 -14.23
C SER A 44 4.93 -14.78 -13.48
N VAL A 45 5.26 -13.95 -12.48
CA VAL A 45 6.49 -14.10 -11.69
C VAL A 45 6.44 -15.36 -10.84
N LEU A 46 5.31 -15.63 -10.18
CA LEU A 46 5.12 -16.85 -9.39
C LEU A 46 5.16 -18.10 -10.27
N GLY A 47 4.51 -18.05 -11.44
CA GLY A 47 4.52 -19.13 -12.42
C GLY A 47 5.92 -19.44 -12.93
N GLN A 48 6.70 -18.40 -13.26
CA GLN A 48 8.09 -18.57 -13.69
C GLN A 48 8.96 -19.15 -12.58
N LEU A 49 8.76 -18.74 -11.33
CA LEU A 49 9.49 -19.31 -10.19
C LEU A 49 9.18 -20.80 -10.00
N LYS A 50 7.91 -21.19 -10.09
CA LYS A 50 7.49 -22.61 -10.05
C LYS A 50 8.11 -23.42 -11.17
N ALA A 51 8.13 -22.87 -12.39
CA ALA A 51 8.75 -23.54 -13.53
C ALA A 51 10.25 -23.75 -13.31
N VAL A 52 10.96 -22.74 -12.79
CA VAL A 52 12.38 -22.87 -12.45
C VAL A 52 12.60 -23.91 -11.35
N LEU A 53 11.78 -23.94 -10.29
CA LEU A 53 11.88 -24.97 -9.26
C LEU A 53 11.67 -26.37 -9.84
N ALA A 54 10.69 -26.56 -10.73
CA ALA A 54 10.47 -27.83 -11.41
C ALA A 54 11.68 -28.26 -12.27
N TYR A 55 12.31 -27.34 -12.98
CA TYR A 55 13.55 -27.63 -13.73
C TYR A 55 14.70 -28.02 -12.79
N VAL A 56 14.83 -27.35 -11.65
CA VAL A 56 15.86 -27.64 -10.66
C VAL A 56 15.60 -28.99 -9.97
N GLN A 57 14.34 -29.38 -9.81
CA GLN A 57 13.94 -30.65 -9.22
C GLN A 57 14.45 -31.85 -10.03
N LEU A 58 14.65 -31.71 -11.34
CA LEU A 58 15.23 -32.76 -12.19
C LEU A 58 16.64 -33.19 -11.72
N PHE A 59 17.42 -32.29 -11.11
CA PHE A 59 18.75 -32.63 -10.57
C PHE A 59 18.69 -33.46 -9.28
N THR A 60 17.51 -33.55 -8.66
CA THR A 60 17.27 -34.34 -7.45
C THR A 60 16.55 -35.65 -7.73
N ALA A 61 16.28 -35.96 -9.01
CA ALA A 61 15.67 -37.20 -9.42
C ALA A 61 16.51 -38.41 -8.98
N LYS A 62 15.84 -39.48 -8.56
CA LYS A 62 16.48 -40.70 -8.01
C LYS A 62 17.40 -41.39 -9.00
N ASP A 63 17.18 -41.16 -10.29
CA ASP A 63 17.85 -41.83 -11.40
C ASP A 63 19.20 -41.15 -11.75
N VAL A 64 19.56 -40.10 -11.01
CA VAL A 64 20.76 -39.31 -11.23
C VAL A 64 21.85 -39.74 -10.25
N ALA A 65 22.95 -40.28 -10.78
CA ALA A 65 24.01 -40.93 -9.99
C ALA A 65 24.64 -40.04 -8.90
N PHE A 66 24.67 -38.72 -9.07
CA PHE A 66 25.20 -37.79 -8.05
C PHE A 66 24.16 -37.37 -7.01
N ALA A 67 22.85 -37.55 -7.27
CA ALA A 67 21.78 -37.17 -6.34
C ALA A 67 21.72 -38.07 -5.09
N SER A 68 22.39 -39.22 -5.12
CA SER A 68 22.53 -40.13 -3.97
C SER A 68 23.71 -39.77 -3.06
N LEU A 69 24.56 -38.81 -3.44
CA LEU A 69 25.69 -38.40 -2.61
C LEU A 69 25.19 -37.66 -1.35
N PRO A 70 25.63 -38.06 -0.15
CA PRO A 70 25.10 -37.54 1.12
C PRO A 70 25.32 -36.02 1.29
N TYR A 71 26.43 -35.49 0.80
CA TYR A 71 26.74 -34.05 0.87
C TYR A 71 26.01 -33.22 -0.18
N PHE A 72 25.72 -33.81 -1.35
CA PHE A 72 25.09 -33.10 -2.45
C PHE A 72 23.68 -32.65 -2.08
N LYS A 73 22.86 -33.52 -1.49
CA LYS A 73 21.46 -33.18 -1.19
C LYS A 73 21.31 -32.07 -0.16
N GLY A 74 22.06 -32.11 0.94
CA GLY A 74 21.98 -31.07 1.99
C GLY A 74 22.41 -29.69 1.47
N GLU A 75 23.60 -29.62 0.86
CA GLU A 75 24.18 -28.37 0.36
C GLU A 75 23.40 -27.83 -0.84
N PHE A 76 22.98 -28.70 -1.78
CA PHE A 76 22.20 -28.28 -2.94
C PHE A 76 20.81 -27.76 -2.55
N CYS A 77 20.04 -28.51 -1.75
CA CYS A 77 18.68 -28.12 -1.38
C CYS A 77 18.66 -26.81 -0.58
N VAL A 78 19.57 -26.67 0.40
CA VAL A 78 19.59 -25.51 1.28
C VAL A 78 20.35 -24.33 0.65
N GLU A 79 21.62 -24.50 0.28
CA GLU A 79 22.44 -23.36 -0.17
C GLU A 79 22.11 -22.94 -1.60
N ALA A 80 21.95 -23.90 -2.53
CA ALA A 80 21.75 -23.56 -3.93
C ALA A 80 20.29 -23.22 -4.27
N VAL A 81 19.32 -23.97 -3.73
CA VAL A 81 17.89 -23.81 -4.05
C VAL A 81 17.20 -22.88 -3.06
N ARG A 82 17.15 -23.23 -1.76
CA ARG A 82 16.44 -22.43 -0.77
C ARG A 82 17.05 -21.03 -0.65
N GLU A 83 18.33 -20.93 -0.31
CA GLU A 83 19.01 -19.64 -0.10
C GLU A 83 19.41 -18.97 -1.43
N GLY A 84 20.16 -19.68 -2.27
CA GLY A 84 20.80 -19.13 -3.47
C GLY A 84 19.83 -18.81 -4.62
N LEU A 85 18.64 -19.38 -4.63
CA LEU A 85 17.63 -19.13 -5.66
C LEU A 85 16.41 -18.42 -5.09
N VAL A 86 15.68 -19.04 -4.16
CA VAL A 86 14.39 -18.52 -3.69
C VAL A 86 14.57 -17.28 -2.81
N VAL A 87 15.32 -17.40 -1.71
CA VAL A 87 15.58 -16.30 -0.79
C VAL A 87 16.30 -15.16 -1.51
N ALA A 88 17.35 -15.48 -2.27
CA ALA A 88 18.10 -14.50 -3.05
C ALA A 88 17.21 -13.73 -4.04
N PHE A 89 16.27 -14.41 -4.71
CA PHE A 89 15.33 -13.78 -5.62
C PHE A 89 14.35 -12.86 -4.89
N VAL A 90 13.73 -13.30 -3.81
CA VAL A 90 12.79 -12.48 -3.01
C VAL A 90 13.48 -11.22 -2.49
N ARG A 91 14.68 -11.35 -1.90
CA ARG A 91 15.47 -10.20 -1.44
C ARG A 91 15.83 -9.25 -2.57
N TRP A 92 16.20 -9.80 -3.73
CA TRP A 92 16.51 -8.98 -4.90
C TRP A 92 15.28 -8.25 -5.44
N LEU A 93 14.11 -8.91 -5.47
CA LEU A 93 12.84 -8.31 -5.88
C LEU A 93 12.48 -7.14 -4.98
N CYS A 94 12.52 -7.34 -3.65
CA CYS A 94 12.22 -6.28 -2.68
C CYS A 94 13.18 -5.09 -2.82
N ARG A 95 14.48 -5.36 -2.98
CA ARG A 95 15.49 -4.31 -3.23
C ARG A 95 15.26 -3.57 -4.54
N THR A 96 14.93 -4.28 -5.61
CA THR A 96 14.68 -3.70 -6.93
C THR A 96 13.42 -2.84 -6.91
N ALA A 97 12.34 -3.34 -6.30
CA ALA A 97 11.11 -2.58 -6.11
C ALA A 97 11.39 -1.30 -5.33
N ARG A 98 12.07 -1.39 -4.18
CA ARG A 98 12.48 -0.24 -3.38
C ARG A 98 13.38 0.75 -4.15
N GLY A 99 14.22 0.27 -5.06
CA GLY A 99 15.05 1.10 -5.93
C GLY A 99 14.27 2.13 -6.75
N PHE A 100 12.99 1.90 -7.02
CA PHE A 100 12.11 2.89 -7.68
C PHE A 100 11.72 4.07 -6.77
N ALA A 101 11.78 3.90 -5.44
CA ALA A 101 11.57 4.97 -4.47
C ALA A 101 12.88 5.70 -4.08
N ASP A 102 14.02 5.01 -4.21
CA ASP A 102 15.34 5.55 -3.87
C ASP A 102 16.07 6.13 -5.12
N GLY A 103 15.46 6.07 -6.30
CA GLY A 103 16.03 6.55 -7.57
C GLY A 103 16.18 8.07 -7.61
N PRO A 104 17.27 8.63 -8.19
CA PRO A 104 17.61 10.03 -8.01
C PRO A 104 16.82 10.92 -8.97
N ALA A 105 16.30 12.03 -8.44
CA ALA A 105 16.13 13.27 -9.18
C ALA A 105 17.46 13.79 -9.80
N GLU A 106 18.61 13.18 -9.49
CA GLU A 106 19.96 13.59 -9.93
C GLU A 106 20.50 12.91 -11.21
N ARG A 107 19.88 11.85 -11.76
CA ARG A 107 20.46 11.13 -12.93
C ARG A 107 19.76 11.36 -14.27
N GLY A 108 18.81 12.30 -14.35
CA GLY A 108 18.05 12.54 -15.58
C GLY A 108 17.19 11.34 -16.02
N ALA A 109 17.12 10.27 -15.22
CA ALA A 109 16.20 9.18 -15.43
C ALA A 109 14.79 9.67 -15.09
N PRO A 110 13.78 9.39 -15.93
CA PRO A 110 12.42 9.81 -15.66
C PRO A 110 11.96 9.21 -14.32
N ALA A 111 11.38 10.04 -13.47
CA ALA A 111 10.78 9.62 -12.22
C ALA A 111 9.83 8.44 -12.46
N ALA A 112 9.84 7.45 -11.55
CA ALA A 112 8.95 6.31 -11.66
C ALA A 112 7.48 6.79 -11.71
N PRO A 113 6.64 6.27 -12.63
CA PRO A 113 5.22 6.62 -12.66
C PRO A 113 4.57 6.34 -11.29
N PRO A 114 3.77 7.25 -10.71
CA PRO A 114 3.19 7.03 -9.39
C PRO A 114 2.34 5.76 -9.30
N ALA A 115 1.64 5.39 -10.38
CA ALA A 115 0.90 4.14 -10.48
C ALA A 115 1.78 2.89 -10.30
N LEU A 116 3.03 2.94 -10.80
CA LEU A 116 3.99 1.84 -10.64
C LEU A 116 4.43 1.70 -9.18
N LEU A 117 4.62 2.82 -8.46
CA LEU A 117 4.98 2.81 -7.04
C LEU A 117 3.90 2.13 -6.20
N LEU A 118 2.62 2.46 -6.46
CA LEU A 118 1.48 1.80 -5.78
C LEU A 118 1.39 0.32 -6.12
N LEU A 119 1.53 -0.05 -7.40
CA LEU A 119 1.46 -1.44 -7.84
C LEU A 119 2.57 -2.27 -7.19
N LEU A 120 3.80 -1.77 -7.18
CA LEU A 120 4.94 -2.45 -6.54
C LEU A 120 4.78 -2.52 -5.02
N SER A 121 4.22 -1.48 -4.38
CA SER A 121 3.90 -1.50 -2.96
C SER A 121 2.91 -2.62 -2.63
N ARG A 122 1.82 -2.72 -3.40
CA ARG A 122 0.83 -3.80 -3.21
C ARG A 122 1.40 -5.18 -3.52
N LEU A 123 2.21 -5.34 -4.56
CA LEU A 123 2.92 -6.58 -4.85
C LEU A 123 3.76 -7.04 -3.65
N CYS A 124 4.50 -6.12 -3.03
CA CYS A 124 5.32 -6.44 -1.86
C CYS A 124 4.46 -6.84 -0.64
N LEU A 125 3.27 -6.27 -0.47
CA LEU A 125 2.31 -6.73 0.55
C LEU A 125 1.75 -8.11 0.26
N ASP A 126 1.40 -8.42 -1.00
CA ASP A 126 0.93 -9.76 -1.36
C ASP A 126 2.03 -10.82 -1.14
N TYR A 127 3.29 -10.40 -1.29
CA TYR A 127 4.45 -11.22 -0.95
C TYR A 127 4.58 -11.48 0.54
N GLU A 128 4.50 -10.43 1.37
CA GLU A 128 4.49 -10.56 2.83
C GLU A 128 3.34 -11.45 3.32
N ALA A 129 2.12 -11.22 2.81
CA ALA A 129 0.90 -11.84 3.32
C ALA A 129 0.80 -13.33 3.00
N THR A 130 1.16 -13.74 1.78
CA THR A 130 0.91 -15.13 1.32
C THR A 130 2.03 -15.73 0.48
N THR A 131 2.60 -14.97 -0.46
CA THR A 131 3.45 -15.54 -1.52
C THR A 131 4.77 -16.08 -0.98
N ILE A 132 5.41 -15.37 -0.04
CA ILE A 132 6.67 -15.82 0.58
C ILE A 132 6.46 -17.13 1.31
N SER A 133 5.46 -17.21 2.20
CA SER A 133 5.15 -18.43 2.95
C SER A 133 4.91 -19.61 2.01
N TYR A 134 4.06 -19.40 1.00
CA TYR A 134 3.74 -20.43 0.00
C TYR A 134 4.97 -20.95 -0.76
N ILE A 135 5.82 -20.06 -1.27
CA ILE A 135 7.01 -20.47 -2.04
C ILE A 135 8.01 -21.21 -1.14
N LEU A 136 8.22 -20.75 0.09
CA LEU A 136 9.14 -21.41 1.03
C LEU A 136 8.64 -22.82 1.36
N THR A 137 7.35 -22.98 1.67
CA THR A 137 6.75 -24.30 1.90
C THR A 137 6.86 -25.20 0.67
N LEU A 138 6.54 -24.67 -0.52
CA LEU A 138 6.68 -25.43 -1.78
C LEU A 138 8.13 -25.88 -2.00
N THR A 139 9.10 -25.03 -1.68
CA THR A 139 10.52 -25.35 -1.81
C THR A 139 10.93 -26.43 -0.82
N ASP A 140 10.47 -26.35 0.43
CA ASP A 140 10.80 -27.33 1.47
C ASP A 140 10.17 -28.70 1.21
N GLU A 141 8.97 -28.74 0.65
CA GLU A 141 8.32 -29.99 0.24
C GLU A 141 9.06 -30.65 -0.93
N GLN A 142 9.54 -29.86 -1.90
CA GLN A 142 10.27 -30.38 -3.06
C GLN A 142 11.74 -30.72 -2.74
N PHE A 143 12.33 -30.02 -1.77
CA PHE A 143 13.74 -30.07 -1.42
C PHE A 143 13.90 -30.12 0.11
N PRO A 144 13.56 -31.24 0.76
CA PRO A 144 13.56 -31.35 2.22
C PRO A 144 14.97 -31.06 2.79
N PRO A 145 15.10 -30.09 3.72
CA PRO A 145 16.35 -29.83 4.40
C PRO A 145 16.75 -31.04 5.24
N GLN A 146 18.02 -31.42 5.22
CA GLN A 146 18.55 -32.42 6.16
C GLN A 146 18.99 -31.72 7.46
N ASP A 147 18.85 -32.42 8.58
CA ASP A 147 18.97 -31.90 9.97
C ASP A 147 20.36 -31.32 10.34
N THR A 148 21.36 -31.38 9.45
CA THR A 148 22.75 -30.97 9.72
C THR A 148 23.21 -29.81 8.82
N GLY A 149 22.29 -28.93 8.43
CA GLY A 149 22.55 -27.86 7.47
C GLY A 149 22.96 -26.48 8.05
N PRO A 150 23.48 -25.59 7.20
CA PRO A 150 23.75 -24.19 7.53
C PRO A 150 22.47 -23.41 7.90
N ALA A 151 22.64 -22.24 8.53
CA ALA A 151 21.53 -21.41 9.01
C ALA A 151 20.59 -20.99 7.85
N VAL A 152 19.36 -21.52 7.86
CA VAL A 152 18.31 -21.18 6.89
C VAL A 152 17.68 -19.84 7.25
N THR A 153 17.48 -18.97 6.26
CA THR A 153 16.79 -17.69 6.43
C THR A 153 15.33 -17.97 6.83
N PRO A 154 14.88 -17.53 8.02
CA PRO A 154 13.50 -17.76 8.45
C PRO A 154 12.54 -16.87 7.66
N GLY A 155 11.37 -17.42 7.29
CA GLY A 155 10.34 -16.73 6.51
C GLY A 155 9.95 -15.34 7.04
N PRO A 156 9.78 -15.13 8.37
CA PRO A 156 9.47 -13.81 8.94
C PRO A 156 10.45 -12.69 8.59
N VAL A 157 11.73 -13.01 8.37
CA VAL A 157 12.74 -12.00 7.97
C VAL A 157 12.42 -11.48 6.56
N LEU A 158 12.04 -12.38 5.64
CA LEU A 158 11.68 -11.98 4.28
C LEU A 158 10.34 -11.25 4.23
N CYS A 159 9.37 -11.66 5.06
CA CYS A 159 8.12 -10.91 5.23
C CYS A 159 8.40 -9.49 5.72
N ALA A 160 9.29 -9.31 6.70
CA ALA A 160 9.69 -7.99 7.18
C ALA A 160 10.39 -7.15 6.11
N GLU A 161 11.28 -7.75 5.31
CA GLU A 161 11.91 -7.08 4.16
C GLU A 161 10.88 -6.63 3.11
N ALA A 162 9.94 -7.50 2.75
CA ALA A 162 8.87 -7.20 1.79
C ALA A 162 7.94 -6.10 2.31
N ARG A 163 7.55 -6.17 3.59
CA ARG A 163 6.75 -5.12 4.24
C ARG A 163 7.50 -3.78 4.28
N GLY A 164 8.79 -3.80 4.58
CA GLY A 164 9.62 -2.59 4.58
C GLY A 164 9.74 -1.97 3.19
N ALA A 165 9.89 -2.78 2.14
CA ALA A 165 9.86 -2.32 0.75
C ALA A 165 8.50 -1.72 0.37
N ALA A 166 7.40 -2.39 0.73
CA ALA A 166 6.04 -1.91 0.49
C ALA A 166 5.81 -0.54 1.13
N GLN A 167 6.25 -0.36 2.39
CA GLN A 167 6.08 0.88 3.14
C GLN A 167 6.87 2.01 2.49
N ARG A 168 8.14 1.76 2.18
CA ARG A 168 9.01 2.75 1.54
C ARG A 168 8.45 3.25 0.20
N LEU A 169 7.87 2.34 -0.59
CA LEU A 169 7.23 2.67 -1.87
C LEU A 169 5.97 3.53 -1.67
N LEU A 170 5.14 3.18 -0.68
CA LEU A 170 3.93 3.93 -0.38
C LEU A 170 4.24 5.33 0.17
N ASP A 171 5.21 5.43 1.10
CA ASP A 171 5.68 6.71 1.62
C ASP A 171 6.15 7.63 0.49
N HIS A 172 6.95 7.09 -0.44
CA HIS A 172 7.44 7.84 -1.58
C HIS A 172 6.32 8.24 -2.54
N TYR A 173 5.34 7.37 -2.78
CA TYR A 173 4.15 7.72 -3.57
C TYR A 173 3.40 8.91 -2.97
N VAL A 174 3.13 8.87 -1.65
CA VAL A 174 2.45 9.97 -0.94
C VAL A 174 3.28 11.25 -1.01
N GLN A 175 4.61 11.16 -0.85
CA GLN A 175 5.50 12.31 -0.96
C GLN A 175 5.44 12.94 -2.36
N VAL A 176 5.50 12.14 -3.43
CA VAL A 176 5.47 12.64 -4.82
C VAL A 176 4.13 13.27 -5.15
N GLN A 177 3.02 12.60 -4.84
CA GLN A 177 1.68 13.12 -5.10
C GLN A 177 1.36 14.37 -4.27
N GLY A 178 1.70 14.33 -2.97
CA GLY A 178 1.53 15.47 -2.08
C GLY A 178 2.37 16.67 -2.50
N ALA A 179 3.62 16.44 -2.94
CA ALA A 179 4.45 17.50 -3.49
C ALA A 179 3.84 18.13 -4.75
N ALA A 180 3.29 17.33 -5.67
CA ALA A 180 2.64 17.84 -6.88
C ALA A 180 1.44 18.75 -6.55
N VAL A 181 0.56 18.31 -5.65
CA VAL A 181 -0.59 19.11 -5.20
C VAL A 181 -0.14 20.39 -4.47
N ALA A 182 0.83 20.27 -3.56
CA ALA A 182 1.38 21.42 -2.84
C ALA A 182 2.06 22.44 -3.77
N GLN A 183 2.71 21.97 -4.85
CA GLN A 183 3.30 22.84 -5.86
C GLN A 183 2.23 23.62 -6.65
N MET A 184 1.10 22.99 -7.00
CA MET A 184 -0.01 23.70 -7.65
C MET A 184 -0.55 24.82 -6.76
N LEU A 185 -0.76 24.53 -5.47
CA LEU A 185 -1.24 25.51 -4.50
C LEU A 185 -0.25 26.67 -4.32
N ARG A 186 1.04 26.37 -4.10
CA ARG A 186 2.10 27.40 -3.97
C ARG A 186 2.19 28.31 -5.18
N LYS A 187 2.32 27.73 -6.37
CA LYS A 187 2.38 28.51 -7.63
C LYS A 187 1.14 29.37 -7.82
N SER A 188 -0.03 28.90 -7.40
CA SER A 188 -1.28 29.67 -7.51
C SER A 188 -1.32 30.91 -6.63
N VAL A 189 -0.55 30.93 -5.54
CA VAL A 189 -0.43 32.05 -4.62
C VAL A 189 0.66 32.99 -5.09
N GLU A 190 1.83 32.45 -5.43
CA GLU A 190 3.02 33.21 -5.81
C GLU A 190 2.85 34.01 -7.12
N THR A 191 2.15 33.44 -8.10
CA THR A 191 1.98 34.05 -9.44
C THR A 191 0.88 35.11 -9.49
N ARG A 192 0.16 35.35 -8.39
CA ARG A 192 -0.98 36.26 -8.36
C ARG A 192 -0.60 37.61 -7.77
N ASP A 193 -1.00 38.68 -8.45
CA ASP A 193 -0.93 40.04 -7.92
C ASP A 193 -2.03 40.25 -6.87
N TRP A 194 -1.68 40.14 -5.59
CA TRP A 194 -2.63 40.26 -4.49
C TRP A 194 -3.19 41.68 -4.32
N LEU A 195 -2.45 42.71 -4.71
CA LEU A 195 -2.82 44.11 -4.50
C LEU A 195 -3.78 44.63 -5.59
N GLY A 196 -3.64 44.13 -6.82
CA GLY A 196 -4.46 44.53 -7.96
C GLY A 196 -5.69 43.65 -8.23
N THR A 197 -5.96 42.64 -7.38
CA THR A 197 -7.00 41.66 -7.72
C THR A 197 -8.40 42.01 -7.26
N VAL A 198 -9.35 41.87 -8.19
CA VAL A 198 -10.80 41.96 -7.92
C VAL A 198 -11.25 40.82 -7.01
N GLU A 199 -12.21 41.12 -6.13
CA GLU A 199 -12.83 40.17 -5.22
C GLU A 199 -13.32 38.90 -5.95
N PRO A 200 -12.91 37.70 -5.51
CA PRO A 200 -13.22 36.46 -6.21
C PRO A 200 -14.72 36.12 -6.10
N ARG A 201 -15.42 36.16 -7.24
CA ARG A 201 -16.83 35.75 -7.36
C ARG A 201 -17.04 34.26 -7.62
N ASN A 202 -15.99 33.54 -8.02
CA ASN A 202 -16.02 32.13 -8.40
C ASN A 202 -14.76 31.39 -7.93
N VAL A 203 -14.87 30.07 -7.78
CA VAL A 203 -13.73 29.19 -7.46
C VAL A 203 -12.71 29.24 -8.59
N ARG A 204 -11.44 29.50 -8.24
CA ARG A 204 -10.32 29.54 -9.18
C ARG A 204 -10.11 28.19 -9.87
N ALA A 205 -9.73 28.20 -11.14
CA ALA A 205 -9.47 27.00 -11.94
C ALA A 205 -8.46 26.04 -11.27
N VAL A 206 -7.42 26.57 -10.62
CA VAL A 206 -6.43 25.75 -9.89
C VAL A 206 -7.05 24.93 -8.76
N MET A 207 -8.05 25.47 -8.04
CA MET A 207 -8.71 24.73 -6.96
C MET A 207 -9.58 23.60 -7.53
N LYS A 208 -10.24 23.84 -8.67
CA LYS A 208 -10.96 22.78 -9.39
C LYS A 208 -9.99 21.67 -9.80
N ARG A 209 -8.82 22.04 -10.33
CA ARG A 209 -7.79 21.09 -10.72
C ARG A 209 -7.24 20.29 -9.54
N VAL A 210 -6.98 20.94 -8.41
CA VAL A 210 -6.54 20.28 -7.17
C VAL A 210 -7.56 19.23 -6.72
N VAL A 211 -8.87 19.56 -6.77
CA VAL A 211 -9.92 18.60 -6.42
C VAL A 211 -9.93 17.43 -7.41
N GLU A 212 -9.86 17.69 -8.71
CA GLU A 212 -9.76 16.63 -9.74
C GLU A 212 -8.56 15.70 -9.50
N ASP A 213 -7.37 16.26 -9.21
CA ASP A 213 -6.15 15.48 -8.98
C ASP A 213 -6.26 14.66 -7.69
N ILE A 214 -6.80 15.22 -6.60
CA ILE A 214 -7.05 14.47 -5.35
C ILE A 214 -8.07 13.35 -5.58
N THR A 215 -9.16 13.61 -6.31
CA THR A 215 -10.14 12.57 -6.67
C THR A 215 -9.52 11.49 -7.54
N ALA A 216 -8.65 11.84 -8.50
CA ALA A 216 -7.94 10.86 -9.31
C ALA A 216 -6.97 10.00 -8.47
N ILE A 217 -6.27 10.61 -7.50
CA ILE A 217 -5.43 9.90 -6.53
C ILE A 217 -6.27 8.93 -5.69
N ASP A 218 -7.41 9.37 -5.16
CA ASP A 218 -8.32 8.56 -4.34
C ASP A 218 -8.83 7.34 -5.11
N ILE A 219 -9.30 7.55 -6.36
CA ILE A 219 -9.73 6.46 -7.25
C ILE A 219 -8.58 5.47 -7.50
N GLN A 220 -7.37 5.97 -7.78
CA GLN A 220 -6.22 5.13 -8.09
C GLN A 220 -5.77 4.30 -6.88
N VAL A 221 -5.72 4.90 -5.69
CA VAL A 221 -5.38 4.18 -4.45
C VAL A 221 -6.49 3.19 -4.10
N GLY A 222 -7.75 3.57 -4.29
CA GLY A 222 -8.92 2.72 -4.07
C GLY A 222 -8.92 1.44 -4.88
N GLN A 223 -8.35 1.44 -6.08
CA GLN A 223 -8.21 0.24 -6.90
C GLN A 223 -7.34 -0.86 -6.23
N LEU A 224 -6.37 -0.49 -5.39
CA LEU A 224 -5.40 -1.44 -4.84
C LEU A 224 -5.45 -1.61 -3.32
N PHE A 225 -5.90 -0.61 -2.57
CA PHE A 225 -5.80 -0.59 -1.09
C PHE A 225 -7.17 -0.56 -0.38
N GLU A 226 -8.29 -0.47 -1.09
CA GLU A 226 -9.62 -0.52 -0.47
C GLU A 226 -10.21 -1.94 -0.32
N GLU A 227 -9.41 -2.99 -0.47
CA GLU A 227 -9.80 -4.36 -0.15
C GLU A 227 -9.74 -4.64 1.37
N GLY A 228 -10.60 -3.94 2.10
CA GLY A 228 -10.82 -4.11 3.52
C GLY A 228 -12.19 -3.56 3.88
N VAL A 229 -13.23 -4.35 3.60
CA VAL A 229 -14.67 -4.11 3.80
C VAL A 229 -15.41 -3.49 2.61
N ARG A 230 -15.43 -4.19 1.47
CA ARG A 230 -16.65 -4.45 0.67
C ARG A 230 -16.47 -5.71 -0.18
N ARG A 231 -16.35 -6.89 0.45
CA ARG A 231 -17.02 -8.06 -0.15
C ARG A 231 -18.50 -7.73 -0.07
N ALA A 232 -19.02 -7.05 -1.08
CA ALA A 232 -20.45 -7.06 -1.32
C ALA A 232 -20.81 -8.55 -1.42
N GLN A 233 -21.56 -9.04 -0.44
CA GLN A 233 -22.41 -10.20 -0.63
C GLN A 233 -23.35 -9.85 -1.78
N SER A 234 -22.88 -10.09 -3.00
CA SER A 234 -23.75 -10.30 -4.14
C SER A 234 -24.37 -11.68 -3.93
N SER A 235 -25.52 -11.72 -3.25
CA SER A 235 -26.62 -12.68 -3.40
C SER A 235 -27.50 -12.67 -2.14
N ASP A 236 -28.53 -11.82 -2.10
CA ASP A 236 -29.89 -12.29 -1.83
C ASP A 236 -30.90 -11.27 -2.36
N SER A 237 -31.77 -11.76 -3.24
CA SER A 237 -32.88 -11.04 -3.82
C SER A 237 -34.12 -11.53 -3.10
N SER A 238 -34.69 -10.75 -2.18
CA SER A 238 -36.06 -11.04 -1.69
C SER A 238 -36.73 -9.87 -0.95
N ARG A 239 -37.57 -9.16 -1.72
CA ARG A 239 -38.96 -8.74 -1.40
C ARG A 239 -39.33 -8.51 0.07
N ARG A 240 -39.81 -7.28 0.34
CA ARG A 240 -41.01 -6.84 1.13
C ARG A 240 -40.65 -5.59 1.94
N ALA A 241 -41.12 -4.42 1.50
CA ALA A 241 -42.36 -3.80 1.98
C ALA A 241 -42.32 -3.46 3.48
N PHE A 242 -42.13 -2.18 3.81
CA PHE A 242 -42.97 -1.52 4.82
C PHE A 242 -43.07 -0.02 4.48
N SER A 243 -44.19 0.31 3.85
CA SER A 243 -44.89 1.57 4.03
C SER A 243 -45.51 1.57 5.43
N VAL A 244 -45.32 2.64 6.18
CA VAL A 244 -46.24 3.12 7.24
C VAL A 244 -46.17 4.65 7.15
N TYR A 245 -47.02 5.29 6.33
CA TYR A 245 -48.29 5.95 6.71
C TYR A 245 -48.13 6.81 7.98
N SER A 246 -48.18 8.14 8.04
CA SER A 246 -49.07 9.20 7.47
C SER A 246 -49.67 9.95 8.66
N SER A 247 -49.69 11.28 8.59
CA SER A 247 -50.78 12.19 8.99
C SER A 247 -50.20 13.62 8.90
N SER A 248 -50.87 14.68 8.49
CA SER A 248 -52.17 14.94 7.87
C SER A 248 -52.16 16.44 7.51
N ARG A 249 -53.09 16.83 6.64
CA ARG A 249 -53.30 18.16 6.05
C ARG A 249 -53.25 19.34 7.04
N ALA A 250 -52.71 20.47 6.57
CA ALA A 250 -53.33 21.79 6.71
C ALA A 250 -52.79 22.76 5.64
N PRO A 251 -53.65 23.42 4.83
CA PRO A 251 -53.25 24.54 3.98
C PRO A 251 -53.50 25.89 4.68
N GLY A 252 -52.60 26.84 4.47
CA GLY A 252 -52.84 28.26 4.67
C GLY A 252 -52.08 28.89 5.84
N ARG A 253 -51.12 29.77 5.51
CA ARG A 253 -51.26 31.22 5.68
C ARG A 253 -50.03 31.94 5.11
N TYR A 254 -50.34 33.02 4.41
CA TYR A 254 -49.44 33.99 3.82
C TYR A 254 -48.64 34.69 4.94
N ALA A 255 -47.31 34.69 4.86
CA ALA A 255 -46.45 35.58 5.62
C ALA A 255 -45.24 35.94 4.73
N PRO A 256 -45.10 37.18 4.25
CA PRO A 256 -43.93 37.59 3.49
C PRO A 256 -42.85 38.07 4.47
N SER A 257 -41.93 37.17 4.85
CA SER A 257 -40.76 37.53 5.65
C SER A 257 -39.60 37.93 4.74
N TYR A 258 -39.26 39.22 4.83
CA TYR A 258 -38.01 39.82 4.38
C TYR A 258 -36.85 39.25 5.23
N THR A 259 -36.31 38.09 4.86
CA THR A 259 -35.07 37.54 5.45
C THR A 259 -34.19 36.95 4.33
N PRO A 260 -32.97 37.47 4.11
CA PRO A 260 -32.03 36.89 3.16
C PRO A 260 -31.35 35.69 3.81
N SER A 261 -32.07 34.58 3.90
CA SER A 261 -31.51 33.30 4.27
C SER A 261 -32.22 32.24 3.47
N ALA A 262 -31.78 32.06 2.22
CA ALA A 262 -31.92 30.75 1.60
C ALA A 262 -31.41 29.71 2.62
N PRO A 263 -32.17 28.64 2.90
CA PRO A 263 -31.72 27.64 3.85
C PRO A 263 -30.43 27.04 3.28
N MET A 264 -29.29 27.37 3.90
CA MET A 264 -28.06 26.65 3.63
C MET A 264 -28.33 25.17 3.92
N ASP A 265 -28.03 24.30 2.95
CA ASP A 265 -28.28 22.87 3.08
C ASP A 265 -27.65 22.33 4.37
N THR A 266 -28.49 21.84 5.28
CA THR A 266 -28.09 21.25 6.57
C THR A 266 -27.03 20.14 6.38
N HIS A 267 -27.05 19.47 5.23
CA HIS A 267 -26.04 18.50 4.81
C HIS A 267 -24.67 19.11 4.53
N LEU A 268 -24.64 20.27 3.88
CA LEU A 268 -23.40 21.00 3.61
C LEU A 268 -22.80 21.52 4.93
N LEU A 269 -23.63 22.08 5.80
CA LEU A 269 -23.18 22.57 7.11
C LEU A 269 -22.66 21.44 8.00
N SER A 270 -23.33 20.28 8.02
CA SER A 270 -22.86 19.11 8.78
C SER A 270 -21.60 18.48 8.20
N ASN A 271 -21.41 18.48 6.88
CA ASN A 271 -20.15 18.05 6.25
C ASN A 271 -19.00 19.01 6.57
N ILE A 272 -19.25 20.32 6.57
CA ILE A 272 -18.27 21.33 6.99
C ILE A 272 -17.91 21.14 8.46
N GLN A 273 -18.90 20.95 9.35
CA GLN A 273 -18.66 20.69 10.76
C GLN A 273 -17.88 19.39 10.98
N LYS A 274 -18.13 18.35 10.20
CA LYS A 274 -17.33 17.10 10.22
C LYS A 274 -15.87 17.35 9.84
N LEU A 275 -15.61 18.12 8.79
CA LEU A 275 -14.24 18.46 8.36
C LEU A 275 -13.41 19.14 9.47
N PHE A 276 -14.06 19.94 10.33
CA PHE A 276 -13.39 20.64 11.43
C PHE A 276 -13.45 19.90 12.78
N SER A 277 -14.26 18.84 12.90
CA SER A 277 -14.37 18.03 14.12
C SER A 277 -13.58 16.73 14.03
N GLU A 278 -13.32 16.22 12.83
CA GLU A 278 -12.40 15.11 12.62
C GLU A 278 -10.97 15.58 12.91
N ARG A 279 -10.34 15.03 13.96
CA ARG A 279 -8.93 15.29 14.24
C ARG A 279 -8.10 14.60 13.16
N ILE A 280 -7.68 15.36 12.17
CA ILE A 280 -6.73 14.91 11.16
C ILE A 280 -5.35 14.95 11.82
N ASP A 281 -4.72 13.79 12.00
CA ASP A 281 -3.31 13.73 12.40
C ASP A 281 -2.42 13.94 11.17
N ILE A 282 -2.01 15.19 10.98
CA ILE A 282 -1.30 15.67 9.79
C ILE A 282 0.11 15.07 9.68
N PHE A 283 0.68 14.60 10.79
CA PHE A 283 2.05 14.06 10.85
C PHE A 283 2.08 12.56 11.19
N SER A 284 0.94 11.88 11.07
CA SER A 284 0.86 10.43 11.23
C SER A 284 1.65 9.70 10.14
N PRO A 285 2.27 8.56 10.46
CA PRO A 285 2.93 7.73 9.46
C PRO A 285 1.89 7.20 8.47
N VAL A 286 2.32 6.96 7.22
CA VAL A 286 1.43 6.42 6.19
C VAL A 286 1.07 4.98 6.52
N GLU A 287 -0.22 4.67 6.56
CA GLU A 287 -0.71 3.31 6.83
C GLU A 287 -1.36 2.71 5.59
N PHE A 288 -1.24 1.39 5.42
CA PHE A 288 -1.83 0.65 4.30
C PHE A 288 -3.36 0.54 4.35
N ASN A 289 -3.98 0.74 5.51
CA ASN A 289 -5.42 0.58 5.72
C ASN A 289 -6.01 1.77 6.46
N LYS A 290 -7.03 2.41 5.86
CA LYS A 290 -7.75 3.56 6.43
C LYS A 290 -8.53 3.24 7.73
N VAL A 291 -8.72 1.97 8.08
CA VAL A 291 -9.61 1.54 9.18
C VAL A 291 -8.89 1.30 10.51
N ARG A 292 -7.57 1.04 10.53
CA ARG A 292 -6.86 0.75 11.80
C ARG A 292 -6.60 1.97 12.68
N SER A 293 -6.63 3.17 12.10
CA SER A 293 -6.54 4.44 12.83
C SER A 293 -7.84 4.83 13.57
N ARG A 294 -8.95 4.11 13.35
CA ARG A 294 -10.16 4.24 14.18
C ARG A 294 -10.11 3.29 15.38
N GLY A 295 -9.24 3.60 16.33
CA GLY A 295 -9.38 3.08 17.70
C GLY A 295 -8.12 2.48 18.32
N HIS A 296 -7.11 3.31 18.59
CA HIS A 296 -6.25 3.09 19.75
C HIS A 296 -5.78 4.44 20.30
N PRO A 297 -6.20 4.84 21.52
CA PRO A 297 -5.45 5.84 22.26
C PRO A 297 -4.17 5.16 22.75
N CYS A 298 -3.08 5.34 22.00
CA CYS A 298 -1.74 5.06 22.52
C CYS A 298 -1.41 6.08 23.61
N ILE A 299 -1.88 5.81 24.83
CA ILE A 299 -1.30 6.40 26.03
C ILE A 299 0.06 5.70 26.24
N PRO A 300 1.20 6.41 26.28
CA PRO A 300 2.45 5.79 26.68
C PRO A 300 2.35 5.45 28.17
N ARG A 301 2.11 4.17 28.49
CA ARG A 301 2.37 3.67 29.84
C ARG A 301 3.88 3.66 30.04
N GLY A 302 4.39 4.73 30.65
CA GLY A 302 5.74 4.73 31.21
C GLY A 302 5.93 3.56 32.19
N PRO A 303 7.18 3.12 32.40
CA PRO A 303 7.46 1.98 33.27
C PRO A 303 6.97 2.27 34.70
N LYS A 304 6.12 1.38 35.21
CA LYS A 304 5.73 1.36 36.62
C LYS A 304 6.97 1.04 37.46
N LEU A 305 7.54 2.07 38.09
CA LEU A 305 8.47 1.89 39.20
C LEU A 305 7.71 1.33 40.42
N PRO A 306 8.24 0.31 41.12
CA PRO A 306 7.60 -0.24 42.31
C PRO A 306 7.73 0.73 43.51
N PRO A 307 6.69 0.87 44.36
CA PRO A 307 6.74 1.72 45.54
C PRO A 307 7.38 0.95 46.68
N SER A 308 8.70 1.05 46.81
CA SER A 308 9.39 0.48 47.98
C SER A 308 10.66 1.23 48.37
N TRP A 309 10.68 2.57 48.32
CA TRP A 309 11.74 3.37 48.96
C TRP A 309 11.19 4.74 49.41
N LEU A 310 10.31 4.72 50.41
CA LEU A 310 10.04 5.88 51.25
C LEU A 310 10.03 5.39 52.70
N SER A 311 11.22 5.33 53.31
CA SER A 311 11.37 5.31 54.76
C SER A 311 11.97 6.65 55.20
N PRO A 312 11.39 7.31 56.22
CA PRO A 312 11.86 8.59 56.72
C PRO A 312 12.86 8.37 57.86
N THR A 313 14.11 8.82 57.72
CA THR A 313 15.02 9.06 58.86
C THR A 313 16.02 10.15 58.50
N LEU A 314 15.69 11.39 58.81
CA LEU A 314 16.69 12.45 58.97
C LEU A 314 16.82 12.69 60.47
N GLY A 315 17.80 12.01 61.05
CA GLY A 315 18.31 12.30 62.37
C GLY A 315 19.07 13.62 62.35
N VAL A 316 18.75 14.44 63.35
CA VAL A 316 19.52 15.60 63.80
C VAL A 316 20.91 15.14 64.27
N PRO A 317 21.95 15.99 64.12
CA PRO A 317 22.79 16.26 65.27
C PRO A 317 23.04 17.76 65.48
N THR A 318 22.67 18.20 66.68
CA THR A 318 23.40 19.06 67.63
C THR A 318 24.41 20.09 67.10
N THR A 319 24.09 21.35 67.37
CA THR A 319 24.67 22.08 68.52
C THR A 319 23.55 22.67 69.36
#